data_AF-A0A847ID60-F1
#
_entry.id   AF-A0A847ID60-F1
#
_cell.length_a   1.000
_cell.length_b   1.000
_cell.length_c   1.000
_cell.angle_alpha   90.00
_cell.angle_beta   90.00
_cell.angle_gamma   90.00
#
_symmetry.space_group_name_H-M   'P 1'
#
loop_
_entity.id
_entity.type
_entity.pdbx_description
1 polymer ?
#
loop_
_entity_poly.entity_id
_entity_poly.type
_entity_poly.pdbx_seq_one_letter_code
_entity_poly.pdbx_strand_id
1 'polypeptide(L)'
;LLLVALQLLSGGEGPTQTANEDVNVALVPLGTPLLAGPGTIAAVIVAVSESHGDIGAYTAIAAAILVAHLVVALALLFSTSIIKVLKVSGITLLAKIAGLLLAAIAVQLIATSVIGFAATA
;
A
#
# COMPACT_ATOMS: atom_id res chain seq x y z
N LEU A 1 -0.57 0.72 -8.66
CA LEU A 1 -0.55 -0.60 -7.97
C LEU A 1 0.25 -1.64 -8.74
N LEU A 2 -0.09 -1.90 -10.01
CA LEU A 2 0.64 -2.87 -10.85
C LEU A 2 2.15 -2.63 -10.87
N LEU A 3 2.58 -1.38 -11.05
CA LEU A 3 4.01 -1.04 -11.08
C LEU A 3 4.72 -1.38 -9.75
N VAL A 4 4.11 -1.02 -8.61
CA VAL A 4 4.67 -1.34 -7.28
C VAL A 4 4.68 -2.84 -7.03
N ALA A 5 3.63 -3.55 -7.47
CA ALA A 5 3.59 -5.00 -7.40
C ALA A 5 4.74 -5.65 -8.18
N LEU A 6 5.00 -5.18 -9.41
CA LEU A 6 6.09 -5.67 -10.24
C LEU A 6 7.45 -5.38 -9.62
N GLN A 7 7.66 -4.19 -9.03
CA GLN A 7 8.91 -3.85 -8.32
C GLN A 7 9.17 -4.80 -7.14
N LEU A 8 8.16 -5.04 -6.30
CA LEU A 8 8.29 -5.95 -5.16
C LEU A 8 8.53 -7.41 -5.58
N LEU A 9 7.98 -7.84 -6.72
CA LEU A 9 8.18 -9.18 -7.26
C LEU A 9 9.55 -9.35 -7.93
N SER A 10 9.97 -8.36 -8.72
CA SER A 10 11.26 -8.35 -9.47
C SER A 10 12.48 -8.18 -8.57
N GLY A 11 12.28 -7.93 -7.28
CA GLY A 11 13.36 -7.74 -6.31
C GLY A 11 13.99 -6.35 -6.37
N GLY A 12 13.34 -5.40 -7.04
CA GLY A 12 13.68 -3.98 -6.87
C GLY A 12 13.43 -3.60 -5.42
N GLU A 13 14.40 -2.92 -4.81
CA GLU A 13 14.20 -2.29 -3.51
C GLU A 13 12.90 -1.49 -3.58
N GLY A 14 12.01 -1.71 -2.61
CA GLY A 14 10.80 -0.92 -2.51
C GLY A 14 11.16 0.58 -2.43
N PRO A 15 10.18 1.50 -2.49
CA PRO A 15 10.44 2.93 -2.38
C PRO A 15 11.12 3.36 -1.06
N THR A 16 11.40 2.41 -0.15
CA THR A 16 12.30 2.55 0.98
C THR A 16 13.72 2.82 0.48
N GLN A 17 13.99 4.09 0.21
CA GLN A 17 15.32 4.69 0.11
C GLN A 17 16.24 4.06 1.16
N THR A 18 17.16 3.22 0.71
CA THR A 18 18.40 2.99 1.43
C THR A 18 19.09 4.35 1.53
N ALA A 19 19.43 4.74 2.75
CA ALA A 19 20.02 6.03 3.07
C ALA A 19 21.47 6.16 2.58
N ASN A 20 21.81 5.68 1.38
CA ASN A 20 23.14 5.86 0.79
C ASN A 20 23.08 6.26 -0.69
N GLU A 21 23.64 7.44 -0.91
CA GLU A 21 24.28 8.04 -2.10
C GLU A 21 23.46 8.62 -3.26
N ASP A 22 22.17 8.33 -3.44
CA ASP A 22 21.33 9.06 -4.41
C ASP A 22 19.96 9.43 -3.84
N VAL A 23 19.96 10.16 -2.71
CA VAL A 23 18.73 10.81 -2.21
C VAL A 23 18.37 11.90 -3.20
N ASN A 24 17.51 11.56 -4.15
CA ASN A 24 16.88 12.55 -5.01
C ASN A 24 16.07 13.49 -4.12
N VAL A 25 16.62 14.67 -3.83
CA VAL A 25 16.08 15.68 -2.89
C VAL A 25 14.63 16.06 -3.23
N ALA A 26 14.18 15.82 -4.46
CA ALA A 26 12.79 15.98 -4.89
C ALA A 26 11.78 14.98 -4.26
N LEU A 27 12.23 13.85 -3.68
CA LEU A 27 11.36 12.84 -3.06
C LEU A 27 11.03 13.09 -1.58
N VAL A 28 11.68 14.06 -0.93
CA VAL A 28 11.54 14.32 0.52
C VAL A 28 10.08 14.58 0.98
N PRO A 29 9.17 15.21 0.20
CA PRO A 29 7.77 15.31 0.62
C PRO A 29 6.94 14.04 0.36
N LEU A 30 7.45 13.08 -0.42
CA LEU A 30 6.71 11.88 -0.81
C LEU A 30 6.91 10.69 0.15
N GLY A 31 7.89 10.75 1.06
CA GLY A 31 8.16 9.67 2.00
C GLY A 31 6.97 9.31 2.90
N THR A 32 6.26 10.32 3.42
CA THR A 32 5.05 10.14 4.22
C THR A 32 3.87 9.56 3.42
N PRO A 33 3.54 10.06 2.21
CA PRO A 33 2.59 9.40 1.31
C PRO A 33 2.97 7.96 0.96
N LEU A 34 4.26 7.69 0.75
CA LEU A 34 4.76 6.36 0.40
C LEU A 34 4.70 5.38 1.59
N LEU A 35 4.76 5.86 2.83
CA LEU A 35 4.55 5.06 4.03
C LEU A 35 3.12 4.52 4.12
N ALA A 36 2.11 5.32 3.76
CA ALA A 36 0.75 4.81 3.58
C ALA A 36 0.69 3.82 2.40
N GLY A 37 1.48 4.08 1.36
CA GLY A 37 1.63 3.24 0.19
C GLY A 37 0.49 3.47 -0.82
N PRO A 38 0.78 3.38 -2.13
CA PRO A 38 -0.23 3.63 -3.16
C PRO A 38 -1.40 2.64 -3.12
N GLY A 39 -1.18 1.43 -2.56
CA GLY A 39 -2.21 0.43 -2.27
C GLY A 39 -3.32 0.98 -1.38
N THR A 40 -2.93 1.47 -0.21
CA THR A 40 -3.84 2.01 0.80
C THR A 40 -4.56 3.25 0.29
N ILE A 41 -3.86 4.13 -0.44
CA ILE A 41 -4.48 5.32 -1.05
C ILE A 41 -5.60 4.91 -2.02
N ALA A 42 -5.32 3.99 -2.94
CA ALA A 42 -6.32 3.52 -3.90
C ALA A 42 -7.51 2.83 -3.21
N ALA A 43 -7.25 2.00 -2.19
CA ALA A 43 -8.30 1.30 -1.45
C ALA A 43 -9.24 2.26 -0.72
N VAL A 44 -8.71 3.31 -0.07
CA VAL A 44 -9.53 4.33 0.59
C VAL A 44 -10.36 5.13 -0.43
N ILE A 45 -9.79 5.48 -1.59
CA ILE A 45 -10.53 6.17 -2.66
C ILE A 45 -11.71 5.33 -3.12
N VAL A 46 -11.51 4.03 -3.38
CA VAL A 46 -12.59 3.12 -3.81
C VAL A 46 -13.65 2.96 -2.71
N ALA A 47 -13.23 2.72 -1.45
CA ALA A 47 -14.16 2.56 -0.33
C ALA A 47 -15.02 3.82 -0.09
N VAL A 48 -14.41 5.00 -0.22
CA VAL A 48 -15.13 6.28 -0.14
C VAL A 48 -16.06 6.45 -1.34
N SER A 49 -15.64 6.09 -2.56
CA SER A 49 -16.49 6.15 -3.76
C SER A 49 -17.70 5.23 -3.65
N GLU A 50 -17.55 4.05 -3.05
CA GLU A 50 -18.62 3.06 -2.87
C GLU A 50 -19.54 3.38 -1.69
N SER A 51 -19.18 4.34 -0.84
CA SER A 51 -19.99 4.72 0.34
C SER A 51 -21.27 5.49 -0.01
N HIS A 52 -21.38 6.08 -1.21
CA HIS A 52 -22.54 6.83 -1.69
C HIS A 52 -23.13 7.86 -0.70
N GLY A 53 -22.31 8.43 0.19
CA GLY A 53 -22.75 9.42 1.18
C GLY A 53 -23.27 8.84 2.51
N ASP A 54 -23.20 7.52 2.71
CA ASP A 54 -23.59 6.90 3.98
C ASP A 54 -22.63 7.29 5.12
N ILE A 55 -23.20 7.93 6.16
CA ILE A 55 -22.47 8.34 7.35
C ILE A 55 -21.91 7.11 8.09
N GLY A 56 -22.63 5.99 8.10
CA GLY A 56 -22.17 4.73 8.69
C GLY A 56 -20.87 4.26 8.04
N ALA A 57 -20.86 4.14 6.71
CA ALA A 57 -19.68 3.80 5.93
C ALA A 57 -18.50 4.77 6.19
N TYR A 58 -18.73 6.08 6.25
CA TYR A 58 -17.66 7.03 6.55
C TYR A 58 -17.05 6.84 7.95
N THR A 59 -17.89 6.59 8.95
CA THR A 59 -17.39 6.32 10.31
C THR A 59 -16.59 5.02 10.38
N ALA A 60 -17.01 3.98 9.65
CA ALA A 60 -16.30 2.71 9.55
C ALA A 60 -14.93 2.88 8.86
N ILE A 61 -14.88 3.64 7.75
CA ILE A 61 -13.62 3.95 7.04
C ILE A 61 -12.67 4.73 7.96
N ALA A 62 -13.17 5.76 8.66
CA ALA A 62 -12.36 6.53 9.60
C ALA A 62 -11.80 5.66 10.74
N ALA A 63 -12.63 4.78 11.31
CA ALA A 63 -12.20 3.83 12.33
C ALA A 63 -11.13 2.86 11.79
N ALA A 64 -11.30 2.34 10.58
CA ALA A 64 -10.31 1.47 9.92
C ALA A 64 -8.97 2.19 9.72
N ILE A 65 -8.99 3.46 9.32
CA ILE A 65 -7.78 4.30 9.18
C ILE A 65 -7.08 4.45 10.54
N LEU A 66 -7.81 4.75 11.62
CA LEU A 66 -7.21 4.90 12.95
C LEU A 66 -6.57 3.59 13.44
N VAL A 67 -7.25 2.45 13.24
CA VAL A 67 -6.72 1.13 13.59
C VAL A 67 -5.46 0.83 12.77
N ALA A 68 -5.46 1.11 11.46
CA ALA A 68 -4.28 0.94 10.62
C ALA A 68 -3.10 1.79 11.10
N HIS A 69 -3.34 3.05 11.48
CA HIS A 69 -2.29 3.91 12.06
C HIS A 69 -1.73 3.34 13.36
N LEU A 70 -2.58 2.81 14.24
CA LEU A 70 -2.12 2.17 15.47
C LEU A 70 -1.25 0.94 15.17
N VAL A 71 -1.67 0.09 14.23
CA VAL A 71 -0.89 -1.09 13.81
C VAL A 71 0.47 -0.67 13.25
N VAL A 72 0.51 0.33 12.37
CA VAL A 72 1.76 0.88 11.81
C VAL A 72 2.63 1.47 12.93
N ALA A 73 2.07 2.25 13.84
CA ALA A 73 2.81 2.83 14.95
C ALA A 73 3.44 1.77 15.85
N LEU A 74 2.71 0.70 16.18
CA LEU A 74 3.24 -0.43 16.94
C LEU A 74 4.32 -1.18 16.15
N ALA A 75 4.11 -1.41 14.85
CA ALA A 75 5.10 -2.06 14.00
C ALA A 75 6.41 -1.26 13.93
N LEU A 76 6.33 0.07 13.84
CA LEU A 76 7.50 0.95 13.86
C LEU A 76 8.18 0.95 15.23
N LEU A 77 7.40 1.04 16.32
CA LEU A 77 7.92 1.03 17.70
C LEU A 77 8.66 -0.28 18.03
N PHE A 78 8.15 -1.42 17.55
CA PHE A 78 8.74 -2.75 17.77
C PHE A 78 9.57 -3.25 16.58
N SER A 79 9.94 -2.37 15.64
CA SER A 79 10.62 -2.74 14.38
C SER A 79 11.90 -3.56 14.60
N THR A 80 12.72 -3.21 15.59
CA THR A 80 13.94 -3.96 15.92
C THR A 80 13.64 -5.41 16.34
N SER A 81 12.58 -5.63 17.10
CA SER A 81 12.14 -6.97 17.50
C SER A 81 11.54 -7.73 16.33
N ILE A 82 10.74 -7.06 15.49
CA ILE A 82 10.15 -7.65 14.28
C ILE A 82 11.26 -8.13 13.33
N ILE A 83 12.30 -7.32 13.10
CA ILE A 83 13.43 -7.67 12.24
C ILE A 83 14.19 -8.88 12.80
N LYS A 84 14.36 -8.98 14.12
CA LYS A 84 15.02 -10.15 14.74
C LYS A 84 14.25 -11.45 14.52
N VAL A 85 12.91 -11.40 14.52
CA VAL A 85 12.05 -12.57 14.32
C VAL A 85 11.94 -12.94 12.85
N LEU A 86 11.59 -11.99 11.98
CA LEU A 86 11.37 -12.24 10.54
C LEU A 86 12.67 -12.45 9.77
N LYS A 87 13.77 -11.81 10.22
CA LYS A 87 15.06 -11.75 9.52
C LYS A 87 14.90 -11.17 8.10
N VAL A 88 16.03 -10.97 7.42
CA VAL A 88 16.05 -10.41 6.07
C VAL A 88 15.24 -11.29 5.10
N SER A 89 15.43 -12.60 5.14
CA SER A 89 14.72 -13.55 4.27
C SER A 89 13.19 -13.50 4.46
N GLY A 90 12.69 -13.39 5.70
CA GLY A 90 11.26 -13.30 5.95
C GLY A 90 10.66 -11.97 5.50
N ILE A 91 11.40 -10.87 5.65
CA ILE A 91 11.00 -9.56 5.11
C ILE A 91 10.92 -9.60 3.58
N THR A 92 11.90 -10.21 2.91
CA THR A 92 11.89 -10.38 1.45
C THR A 92 10.71 -11.24 0.98
N LEU A 93 10.41 -12.33 1.70
CA LEU A 93 9.25 -13.16 1.40
C LEU A 93 7.95 -12.37 1.55
N LEU A 94 7.79 -11.63 2.66
CA LEU A 94 6.61 -10.82 2.92
C LEU A 94 6.42 -9.74 1.85
N ALA A 95 7.50 -9.10 1.41
CA ALA A 95 7.48 -8.13 0.32
C ALA A 95 6.99 -8.76 -1.00
N LYS A 96 7.45 -9.97 -1.34
CA LYS A 96 6.99 -10.71 -2.52
C LYS A 96 5.51 -11.09 -2.43
N ILE A 97 5.04 -11.52 -1.26
CA ILE A 97 3.62 -11.83 -1.02
C ILE A 97 2.77 -10.58 -1.18
N ALA A 98 3.18 -9.46 -0.57
CA ALA A 98 2.50 -8.17 -0.74
C ALA A 98 2.47 -7.74 -2.21
N GLY A 99 3.58 -7.92 -2.95
CA GLY A 99 3.64 -7.69 -4.39
C GLY A 99 2.64 -8.53 -5.17
N LEU A 100 2.54 -9.84 -4.88
CA LEU A 100 1.57 -10.73 -5.53
C LEU A 100 0.12 -10.30 -5.27
N LEU A 101 -0.21 -9.93 -4.02
CA LEU A 101 -1.54 -9.43 -3.67
C LEU A 101 -1.85 -8.10 -4.38
N LEU A 102 -0.89 -7.17 -4.41
CA LEU A 102 -1.05 -5.89 -5.10
C LEU A 102 -1.23 -6.08 -6.61
N ALA A 103 -0.58 -7.07 -7.23
CA ALA A 103 -0.79 -7.40 -8.64
C ALA A 103 -2.24 -7.86 -8.88
N ALA A 104 -2.74 -8.76 -8.04
CA ALA A 104 -4.12 -9.24 -8.13
C ALA A 104 -5.13 -8.10 -8.00
N ILE A 105 -4.96 -7.23 -6.99
CA ILE A 105 -5.82 -6.05 -6.78
C ILE A 105 -5.73 -5.10 -7.99
N ALA A 106 -4.52 -4.87 -8.53
CA ALA A 106 -4.35 -3.99 -9.67
C ALA A 106 -5.12 -4.52 -10.90
N VAL A 107 -5.02 -5.82 -11.18
CA VAL A 107 -5.75 -6.45 -12.29
C VAL A 107 -7.26 -6.39 -12.06
N GLN A 108 -7.72 -6.64 -10.82
CA GLN A 108 -9.14 -6.53 -10.47
C GLN A 108 -9.69 -5.12 -10.72
N LEU A 109 -8.98 -4.08 -10.29
CA LEU A 109 -9.40 -2.70 -10.51
C LEU A 109 -9.44 -2.35 -11.99
N ILE A 110 -8.43 -2.75 -12.77
CA ILE A 110 -8.41 -2.53 -14.23
C ILE A 110 -9.60 -3.21 -14.89
N ALA A 111 -9.85 -4.49 -14.58
CA ALA A 111 -10.96 -5.24 -15.15
C ALA A 111 -12.31 -4.58 -14.82
N THR A 112 -12.52 -4.20 -13.56
CA THR A 112 -13.75 -3.53 -13.11
C THR A 112 -13.95 -2.20 -13.83
N SER A 113 -12.89 -1.40 -13.97
CA SER A 113 -12.97 -0.12 -14.68
C SER A 113 -13.24 -0.29 -16.19
N VAL A 114 -12.57 -1.22 -16.87
CA VAL A 114 -12.77 -1.45 -18.31
C VAL A 114 -14.17 -1.98 -18.60
N ILE A 115 -14.65 -2.95 -17.81
CA ILE A 115 -16.00 -3.51 -17.97
C ILE A 115 -17.06 -2.43 -17.67
N GLY A 116 -16.87 -1.66 -16.60
CA GLY A 116 -17.78 -0.57 -16.24
C GLY A 116 -17.86 0.51 -17.32
N PHE A 117 -16.72 0.87 -17.92
CA PHE A 117 -16.67 1.81 -19.05
C PHE A 117 -17.39 1.26 -20.28
N ALA A 118 -17.09 0.02 -20.69
CA ALA A 118 -17.69 -0.60 -21.86
C ALA A 118 -19.21 -0.85 -21.71
N ALA A 119 -19.72 -1.04 -20.50
CA ALA A 119 -21.15 -1.18 -20.24
C ALA A 119 -21.91 0.16 -20.26
N THR A 120 -21.19 1.29 -20.11
CA THR A 120 -21.78 2.64 -20.06
C THR A 120 -21.63 3.39 -21.40
N ALA A 121 -20.69 2.97 -22.25
CA ALA A 121 -20.45 3.50 -23.60
C ALA A 121 -21.38 2.86 -24.65
#